data_AF-A0A4Z0NG58-F1
#
_entry.id   AF-A0A4Z0NG58-F1
#
_cell.length_a   1.000
_cell.length_b   1.000
_cell.length_c   1.000
_cell.angle_alpha   90.00
_cell.angle_beta   90.00
_cell.angle_gamma   90.00
#
_symmetry.space_group_name_H-M   'P 1'
#
loop_
_entity.id
_entity.type
_entity.pdbx_description
1 polymer ?
#
loop_
_entity_poly.entity_id
_entity_poly.type
_entity_poly.pdbx_seq_one_letter_code
_entity_poly.pdbx_strand_id
1 'polypeptide(L)' 'TFTPHDGRGSRLEALAARWRTLPVPVIGRIYDGRLWLDMRCLEDESRFMEMMLK' A
#
# COMPACT_ATOMS: atom_id res chain seq x y z
N THR A 1 6.81 4.20 3.64
CA THR A 1 6.16 3.05 4.29
C THR A 1 4.92 3.53 4.99
N PHE A 2 3.90 2.69 5.14
CA PHE A 2 2.69 3.00 5.91
C PHE A 2 2.81 2.38 7.29
N THR A 3 2.53 3.17 8.33
CA THR A 3 2.64 2.76 9.73
C THR A 3 1.28 3.00 10.39
N PRO A 4 0.71 2.02 11.11
CA PRO A 4 -0.57 2.21 11.77
C PRO A 4 -0.41 3.23 12.90
N HIS A 5 -1.28 4.24 12.94
CA HIS A 5 -1.27 5.25 14.00
C HIS A 5 -1.58 4.69 15.40
N ASP A 6 -2.30 3.57 15.48
CA ASP A 6 -2.74 2.92 16.71
C ASP A 6 -1.92 1.66 17.07
N GLY A 7 -0.85 1.38 16.32
CA GLY A 7 0.00 0.20 16.52
C GLY A 7 -0.65 -1.13 16.14
N ARG A 8 -1.89 -1.14 15.62
CA ARG A 8 -2.60 -2.39 15.30
C ARG A 8 -2.22 -2.87 13.90
N GLY A 9 -1.44 -3.95 13.83
CA GLY A 9 -1.02 -4.58 12.57
C GLY A 9 -2.18 -5.04 11.67
N SER A 10 -3.35 -5.39 12.25
CA SER A 10 -4.53 -5.81 11.49
C SER A 10 -5.05 -4.75 10.50
N ARG A 11 -4.80 -3.47 10.77
CA ARG A 11 -5.15 -2.38 9.84
C ARG A 11 -4.29 -2.40 8.58
N LEU A 12 -3.02 -2.79 8.69
CA LEU A 12 -2.13 -2.91 7.53
C LEU A 12 -2.55 -4.06 6.62
N GLU A 13 -2.97 -5.18 7.21
CA GLU A 13 -3.50 -6.32 6.43
C GLU A 13 -4.77 -5.95 5.68
N ALA A 14 -5.71 -5.25 6.35
CA ALA A 14 -6.93 -4.76 5.71
C ALA A 14 -6.62 -3.76 4.58
N LEU A 15 -5.67 -2.85 4.80
CA LEU A 15 -5.22 -1.90 3.78
C LEU A 15 -4.60 -2.62 2.58
N ALA A 16 -3.69 -3.57 2.82
CA ALA A 16 -3.05 -4.35 1.77
C ALA A 16 -4.07 -5.20 0.99
N ALA A 17 -5.06 -5.79 1.67
CA ALA A 17 -6.14 -6.52 1.02
C ALA A 17 -6.96 -5.61 0.09
N ARG A 18 -7.36 -4.42 0.56
CA ARG A 18 -8.10 -3.43 -0.24
C ARG A 18 -7.31 -2.94 -1.46
N TRP A 19 -6.01 -2.75 -1.32
CA TRP A 19 -5.16 -2.31 -2.43
C TRP A 19 -4.94 -3.37 -3.50
N ARG A 20 -4.94 -4.65 -3.13
CA ARG A 20 -4.91 -5.77 -4.08
C ARG A 20 -6.18 -5.86 -4.94
N THR A 21 -7.30 -5.26 -4.50
CA THR A 21 -8.57 -5.25 -5.24
C THR A 21 -8.78 -4.02 -6.13
N LEU A 22 -7.81 -3.10 -6.19
CA LEU A 22 -7.88 -1.96 -7.10
C LEU A 22 -7.75 -2.42 -8.57
N PRO A 23 -8.27 -1.64 -9.54
CA PRO A 23 -8.14 -1.97 -10.97
C PRO A 23 -6.69 -2.22 -11.41
N VAL A 24 -5.74 -1.52 -10.78
CA VAL A 24 -4.30 -1.86 -10.82
C VAL A 24 -3.86 -2.20 -9.40
N PRO A 25 -3.54 -3.47 -9.09
CA PRO A 25 -3.17 -3.84 -7.73
C PRO A 25 -1.92 -3.09 -7.24
N VAL A 26 -2.02 -2.44 -6.08
CA VAL A 26 -0.84 -1.91 -5.38
C VAL A 26 -0.35 -2.97 -4.41
N ILE A 27 0.83 -3.52 -4.70
CA ILE A 27 1.43 -4.63 -3.93
C ILE A 27 2.53 -4.10 -3.02
N GLY A 28 2.54 -4.59 -1.78
CA GLY A 28 3.56 -4.26 -0.80
C GLY A 28 3.88 -5.42 0.14
N ARG A 29 4.96 -5.25 0.91
CA ARG A 29 5.43 -6.19 1.93
C ARG A 29 5.09 -5.64 3.31
N ILE A 30 4.47 -6.45 4.18
CA ILE A 30 4.36 -6.12 5.59
C ILE A 30 5.61 -6.66 6.30
N TYR A 31 6.34 -5.76 6.97
CA TYR A 31 7.56 -6.10 7.70
C TYR A 31 7.79 -5.05 8.80
N ASP A 32 8.12 -5.51 10.01
CA ASP A 32 8.39 -4.67 11.18
C ASP A 32 7.25 -3.67 11.48
N GLY A 33 6.01 -4.17 11.49
CA GLY A 33 4.82 -3.36 11.80
C GLY A 33 4.51 -2.28 10.75
N ARG A 34 5.08 -2.37 9.55
CA ARG A 34 4.92 -1.39 8.47
C ARG A 34 4.59 -2.07 7.15
N LEU A 35 3.83 -1.38 6.31
CA LEU A 35 3.62 -1.76 4.91
C LEU A 35 4.63 -1.01 4.03
N TRP A 36 5.44 -1.76 3.32
CA TRP A 36 6.48 -1.30 2.41
C TRP A 36 6.00 -1.42 0.98
N LEU A 37 6.14 -0.35 0.21
CA LEU A 37 5.95 -0.38 -1.24
C LEU A 37 7.32 -0.37 -1.90
N ASP A 38 7.53 -1.28 -2.83
CA ASP A 38 8.70 -1.27 -3.69
C ASP A 38 8.36 -0.51 -4.97
N MET A 39 8.99 0.65 -5.16
CA MET A 39 8.69 1.57 -6.25
C MET A 39 9.72 1.49 -7.37
N ARG A 40 10.69 0.56 -7.30
CA ARG A 40 11.77 0.47 -8.30
C ARG A 40 11.28 0.16 -9.71
N CYS A 41 10.08 -0.42 -9.84
CA CYS A 41 9.41 -0.71 -11.10
C CYS A 41 8.15 0.16 -11.32
N LEU A 42 8.05 1.30 -10.64
CA LEU A 42 6.96 2.24 -10.89
C LEU A 42 7.26 3.05 -12.15
N GLU A 43 6.48 2.81 -13.21
CA GLU A 43 6.65 3.47 -14.51
C GLU A 43 5.63 4.58 -14.75
N ASP A 44 4.53 4.60 -13.99
CA ASP A 44 3.42 5.55 -14.14
C ASP A 44 3.06 6.16 -12.78
N GLU A 45 3.81 7.18 -12.37
CA GLU A 45 3.62 7.85 -11.08
C GLU A 45 2.30 8.61 -11.02
N SER A 46 1.84 9.16 -12.15
CA SER A 46 0.61 9.94 -12.21
C SER A 46 -0.61 9.07 -11.92
N ARG A 47 -0.70 7.90 -12.56
CA ARG A 47 -1.77 6.93 -12.29
C ARG A 47 -1.69 6.40 -10.87
N PHE A 48 -0.48 6.14 -10.36
CA PHE A 48 -0.31 5.72 -8.97
C PHE A 48 -0.86 6.78 -8.00
N MET A 49 -0.56 8.06 -8.20
CA MET A 49 -1.07 9.13 -7.36
C MET A 49 -2.60 9.29 -7.47
N GLU A 50 -3.18 9.15 -8.66
CA GLU A 50 -4.63 9.18 -8.84
C GLU A 50 -5.33 8.08 -8.03
N MET A 51 -4.74 6.89 -7.99
CA MET A 51 -5.27 5.75 -7.24
C MET A 51 -5.14 5.91 -5.72
N MET A 52 -4.10 6.60 -5.26
CA MET A 52 -3.81 6.78 -3.83
C MET A 52 -4.59 7.93 -3.18
N LEU A 53 -5.07 8.88 -3.99
CA LEU A 53 -5.83 10.06 -3.55
C LEU A 53 -7.36 9.86 -3.62
N LYS A 54 -7.82 8.71 -4.12
CA LYS A 54 -9.23 8.30 -4.15
C LYS A 54 -9.57 7.43 -2.94
#